data_AF-A0A965MUX7-F1
#
_entry.id   AF-A0A965MUX7-F1
#
_cell.length_a   1.000
_cell.length_b   1.000
_cell.length_c   1.000
_cell.angle_alpha   90.00
_cell.angle_beta   90.00
_cell.angle_gamma   90.00
#
_symmetry.space_group_name_H-M   'P 1'
#
loop_
_entity.id
_entity.type
_entity.pdbx_description
1 polymer ?
#
loop_
_entity_poly.entity_id
_entity_poly.type
_entity_poly.pdbx_seq_one_letter_code
_entity_poly.pdbx_strand_id
1 'polypeptide(L)'
;MKFGATFLLIFWFLISFTAFGQVTDDFSDGDFTTNPTWSGTTADFIVNTSQQLQLNNTVAATSQLTTTHNLPDLNAKEWRIWVKQSFSPSSSNYGRVYLTADNSDLTLVQNGYYLQFGEANAIDAIRLF
;
A
#
# COMPACT_ATOMS: atom_id res chain seq x y z
N MET A 1 -1.67 -51.91 5.11
CA MET A 1 -1.79 -50.71 4.26
C MET A 1 -2.33 -49.55 5.10
N LYS A 2 -1.49 -48.86 5.87
CA LYS A 2 -1.87 -47.73 6.75
C LYS A 2 -0.99 -46.47 6.54
N PHE A 3 -0.28 -46.40 5.42
CA PHE A 3 0.66 -45.31 5.13
C PHE A 3 0.05 -44.13 4.35
N GLY A 4 -1.15 -44.30 3.76
CA GLY A 4 -1.75 -43.26 2.92
C GLY A 4 -2.41 -42.10 3.67
N ALA A 5 -3.02 -42.35 4.84
CA ALA A 5 -3.77 -41.34 5.57
C ALA A 5 -2.86 -40.27 6.22
N THR A 6 -1.70 -40.67 6.75
CA THR A 6 -0.73 -39.74 7.36
C THR A 6 -0.06 -38.84 6.32
N PHE A 7 0.21 -39.35 5.11
CA PHE A 7 0.79 -38.57 4.01
C PHE A 7 -0.20 -37.52 3.47
N LEU A 8 -1.50 -37.85 3.41
CA LEU A 8 -2.55 -36.91 3.03
C LEU A 8 -2.70 -35.74 4.02
N LEU A 9 -2.58 -36.02 5.33
CA LEU A 9 -2.67 -35.00 6.38
C LEU A 9 -1.47 -34.03 6.34
N ILE A 10 -0.26 -34.53 6.08
CA ILE A 10 0.94 -33.69 5.90
C ILE A 10 0.78 -32.82 4.64
N PHE A 11 0.28 -33.38 3.54
CA PHE A 11 0.01 -32.63 2.31
C PHE A 11 -1.03 -31.53 2.55
N TRP A 12 -2.09 -31.77 3.33
CA TRP A 12 -3.10 -30.75 3.65
C TRP A 12 -2.58 -29.65 4.58
N PHE A 13 -1.70 -30.00 5.53
CA PHE A 13 -1.01 -29.02 6.38
C PHE A 13 -0.01 -28.16 5.57
N LEU A 14 0.61 -28.75 4.54
CA LEU A 14 1.45 -28.07 3.55
C LEU A 14 0.65 -27.35 2.44
N ILE A 15 -0.69 -27.38 2.41
CA ILE A 15 -1.50 -26.52 1.51
C ILE A 15 -2.08 -25.33 2.27
N SER A 16 -1.96 -25.33 3.60
CA SER A 16 -2.30 -24.19 4.45
C SER A 16 -1.31 -23.01 4.30
N PHE A 17 -0.40 -23.09 3.32
CA PHE A 17 0.54 -22.02 3.00
C PHE A 17 -0.19 -20.81 2.41
N THR A 18 -0.26 -19.79 3.26
CA THR A 18 0.11 -18.41 2.93
C THR A 18 -0.36 -17.94 1.56
N ALA A 19 -1.55 -17.36 1.50
CA ALA A 19 -1.84 -16.40 0.45
C ALA A 19 -0.80 -15.28 0.57
N PHE A 20 0.14 -15.22 -0.37
CA PHE A 20 0.99 -14.05 -0.51
C PHE A 20 0.11 -12.91 -1.02
N GLY A 21 0.14 -11.75 -0.35
CA GLY A 21 -0.43 -10.54 -0.92
C GLY A 21 0.24 -10.28 -2.27
N GLN A 22 -0.54 -9.87 -3.27
CA GLN A 22 0.00 -9.56 -4.61
C GLN A 22 1.04 -8.43 -4.55
N VAL A 23 0.91 -7.55 -3.55
CA VAL A 23 1.89 -6.56 -3.15
C VAL A 23 2.06 -6.64 -1.65
N THR A 24 3.29 -6.68 -1.17
CA THR A 24 3.63 -6.54 0.24
C THR A 24 4.97 -5.81 0.29
N ASP A 25 4.99 -4.74 1.06
CA ASP A 25 6.20 -3.98 1.33
C ASP A 25 6.12 -3.44 2.75
N ASP A 26 7.06 -3.87 3.59
CA ASP A 26 7.22 -3.37 4.95
C ASP A 26 8.49 -2.51 5.12
N PHE A 27 9.22 -2.27 4.02
CA PHE A 27 10.44 -1.47 3.94
C PHE A 27 11.56 -1.94 4.88
N SER A 28 11.50 -3.19 5.36
CA SER A 28 12.50 -3.77 6.26
C SER A 28 13.87 -4.00 5.61
N ASP A 29 13.92 -4.03 4.28
CA ASP A 29 15.14 -4.07 3.48
C ASP A 29 15.83 -2.70 3.34
N GLY A 30 15.17 -1.63 3.79
CA GLY A 30 15.71 -0.27 3.76
C GLY A 30 15.53 0.43 2.42
N ASP A 31 14.72 -0.10 1.50
CA ASP A 31 14.45 0.54 0.21
C ASP A 31 12.97 0.45 -0.20
N PHE A 32 12.61 1.20 -1.25
CA PHE A 32 11.28 1.12 -1.89
C PHE A 32 11.43 0.95 -3.42
N THR A 33 12.64 0.64 -3.88
CA THR A 33 12.97 0.59 -5.31
C THR A 33 13.06 -0.85 -5.81
N THR A 34 13.13 -1.82 -4.89
CA THR A 34 13.21 -3.23 -5.19
C THR A 34 12.21 -4.02 -4.33
N ASN A 35 11.58 -5.04 -4.93
CA ASN A 35 10.74 -6.03 -4.25
C ASN A 35 9.68 -5.51 -3.26
N PRO A 36 8.73 -4.66 -3.68
CA PRO A 36 8.43 -4.22 -5.04
C PRO A 36 9.06 -2.88 -5.42
N THR A 37 9.14 -2.59 -6.71
CA THR A 37 9.57 -1.27 -7.18
C THR A 37 8.42 -0.27 -7.09
N TRP A 38 8.63 0.81 -6.33
CA TRP A 38 7.79 2.00 -6.35
C TRP A 38 8.39 3.05 -7.28
N SER A 39 7.51 3.72 -8.03
CA SER A 39 7.87 4.75 -9.02
C SER A 39 7.05 6.02 -8.79
N GLY A 40 7.49 7.15 -9.36
CA GLY A 40 6.84 8.45 -9.17
C GLY A 40 7.86 9.51 -8.77
N THR A 41 7.52 10.34 -7.78
CA THR A 41 8.42 11.39 -7.26
C THR A 41 9.43 10.82 -6.26
N THR A 42 10.24 9.84 -6.69
CA THR A 42 11.13 9.06 -5.80
C THR A 42 12.12 9.91 -4.99
N ALA A 43 12.55 11.06 -5.51
CA ALA A 43 13.41 12.00 -4.79
C ALA A 43 12.75 12.62 -3.54
N ASP A 44 11.42 12.60 -3.48
CA ASP A 44 10.64 13.13 -2.35
C ASP A 44 10.50 12.11 -1.22
N PHE A 45 10.95 10.88 -1.37
CA PHE A 45 10.74 9.80 -0.39
C PHE A 45 12.05 9.16 0.04
N ILE A 46 12.06 8.69 1.28
CA ILE A 46 13.14 7.90 1.87
C ILE A 46 12.54 6.71 2.63
N VAL A 47 13.32 5.67 2.86
CA VAL A 47 13.09 4.75 3.99
C VAL A 47 13.86 5.28 5.18
N ASN A 48 13.15 5.63 6.26
CA ASN A 48 13.78 6.24 7.44
C ASN A 48 14.50 5.19 8.32
N THR A 49 15.17 5.65 9.38
CA THR A 49 15.93 4.79 10.31
C THR A 49 15.07 3.78 11.07
N SER A 50 13.74 3.97 11.10
CA SER A 50 12.78 3.04 11.69
C SER A 50 12.23 2.05 10.66
N GLN A 51 12.80 1.96 9.45
CA GLN A 51 12.33 1.11 8.34
C GLN A 51 10.88 1.44 7.94
N GLN A 52 10.60 2.73 7.74
CA GLN A 52 9.30 3.19 7.27
C GLN A 52 9.48 4.10 6.06
N LEU A 53 8.67 3.89 5.03
CA LEU A 53 8.54 4.85 3.93
C LEU A 53 8.08 6.20 4.49
N GLN A 54 8.81 7.25 4.16
CA GLN A 54 8.60 8.59 4.68
C GLN A 54 8.75 9.63 3.58
N LEU A 55 7.79 10.55 3.52
CA LEU A 55 7.93 11.78 2.75
C LEU A 55 9.08 12.64 3.33
N ASN A 56 9.97 13.08 2.46
CA ASN A 56 11.14 13.91 2.75
C ASN A 56 11.13 15.25 1.99
N ASN A 57 10.02 15.59 1.33
CA ASN A 57 9.84 16.89 0.69
C ASN A 57 9.44 17.95 1.72
N THR A 58 10.11 19.11 1.70
CA THR A 58 9.84 20.25 2.58
C THR A 58 9.11 21.39 1.88
N VAL A 59 8.90 21.29 0.57
CA VAL A 59 8.24 22.30 -0.25
C VAL A 59 6.79 21.87 -0.49
N ALA A 60 5.86 22.83 -0.46
CA ALA A 60 4.46 22.58 -0.76
C ALA A 60 4.31 22.08 -2.21
N ALA A 61 4.03 20.79 -2.36
CA ALA A 61 3.82 20.10 -3.63
C ALA A 61 3.05 18.79 -3.40
N THR A 62 2.61 18.16 -4.49
CA THR A 62 2.09 16.79 -4.47
C THR A 62 3.24 15.82 -4.73
N SER A 63 3.53 14.97 -3.75
CA SER A 63 4.48 13.87 -3.87
C SER A 63 3.73 12.54 -3.93
N GLN A 64 4.12 11.66 -4.83
CA GLN A 64 3.41 10.42 -5.12
C GLN A 64 4.36 9.26 -5.42
N LEU A 65 4.04 8.10 -4.88
CA LEU A 65 4.62 6.82 -5.26
C LEU A 65 3.51 5.84 -5.64
N THR A 66 3.77 5.05 -6.67
CA THR A 66 2.87 3.99 -7.14
C THR A 66 3.64 2.71 -7.41
N THR A 67 2.98 1.57 -7.19
CA THR A 67 3.49 0.25 -7.54
C THR A 67 2.37 -0.58 -8.17
N THR A 68 2.68 -1.35 -9.20
CA THR A 68 1.68 -2.12 -9.93
C THR A 68 1.30 -3.37 -9.15
N HIS A 69 0.01 -3.54 -8.84
CA HIS A 69 -0.47 -4.68 -8.07
C HIS A 69 -0.83 -5.93 -8.90
N ASN A 70 -0.92 -5.83 -10.23
CA ASN A 70 -1.24 -6.94 -11.15
C ASN A 70 -2.45 -7.79 -10.72
N LEU A 71 -3.45 -7.16 -10.12
CA LEU A 71 -4.70 -7.81 -9.72
C LEU A 71 -5.59 -7.88 -10.97
N PRO A 72 -6.14 -9.05 -11.33
CA PRO A 72 -7.08 -9.15 -12.45
C PRO A 72 -8.44 -8.50 -12.13
N ASP A 73 -8.80 -8.44 -10.85
CA ASP A 73 -10.02 -7.84 -10.31
C ASP A 73 -9.84 -7.46 -8.83
N LEU A 74 -10.83 -6.74 -8.28
CA LEU A 74 -10.88 -6.34 -6.87
C LEU A 74 -11.83 -7.20 -6.01
N ASN A 75 -12.33 -8.33 -6.54
CA ASN A 75 -13.27 -9.18 -5.80
C ASN A 75 -12.55 -9.89 -4.65
N ALA A 76 -13.12 -9.84 -3.44
CA ALA A 76 -12.58 -10.51 -2.25
C ALA A 76 -11.09 -10.21 -2.00
N LYS A 77 -10.72 -8.92 -2.06
CA LYS A 77 -9.36 -8.43 -1.76
C LYS A 77 -9.34 -7.71 -0.41
N GLU A 78 -8.18 -7.76 0.24
CA GLU A 78 -7.92 -7.09 1.51
C GLU A 78 -6.68 -6.20 1.38
N TRP A 79 -6.76 -5.00 1.95
CA TRP A 79 -5.63 -4.09 2.08
C TRP A 79 -5.34 -3.87 3.55
N ARG A 80 -4.07 -4.05 3.95
CA ARG A 80 -3.57 -3.78 5.29
C ARG A 80 -2.49 -2.73 5.18
N ILE A 81 -2.78 -1.54 5.69
CA ILE A 81 -1.92 -0.37 5.53
C ILE A 81 -1.72 0.26 6.91
N TRP A 82 -0.47 0.58 7.23
CA TRP A 82 -0.15 1.43 8.37
C TRP A 82 0.17 2.83 7.87
N VAL A 83 -0.49 3.85 8.43
CA VAL A 83 -0.29 5.25 8.06
C VAL A 83 -0.08 6.08 9.32
N LYS A 84 0.90 6.99 9.28
CA LYS A 84 1.10 8.01 10.32
C LYS A 84 1.16 9.39 9.69
N GLN A 85 0.17 10.21 9.99
CA GLN A 85 0.13 11.61 9.54
C GLN A 85 0.70 12.51 10.63
N SER A 86 1.91 13.05 10.41
CA SER A 86 2.60 13.93 11.37
C SER A 86 2.52 15.41 11.00
N PHE A 87 1.38 15.84 10.45
CA PHE A 87 1.09 17.21 10.06
C PHE A 87 -0.37 17.56 10.33
N SER A 88 -0.69 18.85 10.42
CA SER A 88 -2.07 19.32 10.59
C SER A 88 -2.88 19.14 9.29
N PRO A 89 -3.90 18.26 9.26
CA PRO A 89 -4.72 18.05 8.07
C PRO A 89 -5.53 19.30 7.69
N SER A 90 -5.81 19.45 6.39
CA SER A 90 -6.74 20.44 5.84
C SER A 90 -7.26 19.99 4.47
N SER A 91 -8.12 20.79 3.84
CA SER A 91 -8.53 20.56 2.44
C SER A 91 -7.39 20.71 1.43
N SER A 92 -6.26 21.32 1.80
CA SER A 92 -5.08 21.49 0.96
C SER A 92 -3.85 20.73 1.47
N ASN A 93 -3.96 20.04 2.61
CA ASN A 93 -2.89 19.26 3.22
C ASN A 93 -3.46 17.94 3.72
N TYR A 94 -3.34 16.90 2.91
CA TYR A 94 -3.97 15.60 3.17
C TYR A 94 -3.13 14.48 2.55
N GLY A 95 -3.28 13.26 3.08
CA GLY A 95 -2.73 12.04 2.51
C GLY A 95 -3.78 11.26 1.75
N ARG A 96 -3.36 10.52 0.71
CA ARG A 96 -4.20 9.52 0.05
C ARG A 96 -3.44 8.20 -0.07
N VAL A 97 -4.16 7.11 0.15
CA VAL A 97 -3.69 5.77 -0.21
C VAL A 97 -4.63 5.23 -1.28
N TYR A 98 -4.12 5.14 -2.51
CA TYR A 98 -4.84 4.50 -3.61
C TYR A 98 -4.75 2.99 -3.44
N LEU A 99 -5.92 2.32 -3.41
CA LEU A 99 -6.04 0.87 -3.37
C LEU A 99 -5.85 0.28 -4.78
N THR A 100 -6.31 1.03 -5.78
CA THR A 100 -6.10 0.78 -7.21
C THR A 100 -6.33 2.08 -7.99
N ALA A 101 -5.73 2.18 -9.17
CA ALA A 101 -5.89 3.30 -10.09
C ALA A 101 -5.66 2.83 -11.54
N ASP A 102 -6.33 3.48 -12.48
CA ASP A 102 -6.19 3.21 -13.92
C ASP A 102 -4.96 3.86 -14.56
N ASN A 103 -4.19 4.64 -13.79
CA ASN A 103 -2.95 5.28 -14.24
C ASN A 103 -1.88 5.28 -13.13
N SER A 104 -0.61 5.08 -13.49
CA SER A 104 0.52 5.15 -12.55
C SER A 104 0.89 6.58 -12.14
N ASP A 105 0.54 7.58 -12.97
CA ASP A 105 0.59 8.98 -12.58
C ASP A 105 -0.77 9.38 -12.00
N LEU A 106 -0.82 9.60 -10.69
CA LEU A 106 -2.08 9.88 -9.98
C LEU A 106 -2.69 11.24 -10.36
N THR A 107 -1.94 12.10 -11.07
CA THR A 107 -2.48 13.35 -11.64
C THR A 107 -3.32 13.12 -12.90
N LEU A 108 -3.18 11.94 -13.52
CA LEU A 108 -3.86 11.55 -14.76
C LEU A 108 -4.91 10.45 -14.56
N VAL A 109 -5.15 10.05 -13.30
CA VAL A 109 -6.13 9.02 -12.94
C VAL A 109 -7.55 9.49 -13.25
N GLN A 110 -8.31 8.63 -13.92
CA GLN A 110 -9.73 8.86 -14.20
C GLN A 110 -10.62 7.93 -13.38
N ASN A 111 -10.12 6.74 -13.04
CA ASN A 111 -10.83 5.73 -12.26
C ASN A 111 -9.89 5.12 -11.22
N GLY A 112 -10.35 5.04 -9.98
CA GLY A 112 -9.60 4.42 -8.89
C GLY A 112 -10.36 4.47 -7.59
N TYR A 113 -9.88 3.69 -6.62
CA TYR A 113 -10.40 3.70 -5.25
C TYR A 113 -9.30 4.16 -4.32
N TYR A 114 -9.59 5.12 -3.43
CA TYR A 114 -8.61 5.60 -2.47
C TYR A 114 -9.21 5.92 -1.11
N LEU A 115 -8.38 5.76 -0.09
CA LEU A 115 -8.63 6.28 1.25
C LEU A 115 -8.01 7.68 1.34
N GLN A 116 -8.77 8.65 1.85
CA GLN A 116 -8.23 9.98 2.17
C GLN A 116 -8.10 10.18 3.68
N PHE A 117 -6.99 10.79 4.07
CA PHE A 117 -6.64 11.15 5.44
C PHE A 117 -6.49 12.67 5.53
N GLY A 118 -7.39 13.32 6.28
CA GLY A 118 -7.48 14.77 6.36
C GLY A 118 -8.62 15.36 5.50
N GLU A 119 -9.41 16.23 6.12
CA GLU A 119 -10.44 17.05 5.49
C GLU A 119 -10.58 18.39 6.24
N ALA A 120 -11.29 19.37 5.67
CA ALA A 120 -11.54 20.66 6.31
C ALA A 120 -12.52 20.59 7.50
N ASN A 121 -13.21 19.46 7.68
CA ASN A 121 -14.29 19.31 8.66
C ASN A 121 -13.79 18.68 9.97
N ALA A 122 -14.43 19.05 11.08
CA ALA A 122 -14.05 18.63 12.44
C ALA A 122 -14.22 17.13 12.75
N ILE A 123 -14.69 16.32 11.79
CA ILE A 123 -14.97 14.89 12.00
C ILE A 123 -13.72 14.04 11.70
N ASP A 124 -12.76 14.57 10.92
CA ASP A 124 -11.50 13.91 10.48
C ASP A 124 -11.70 12.42 10.19
N ALA A 125 -12.75 12.10 9.42
CA ALA A 125 -13.11 10.73 9.12
C ALA A 125 -12.22 10.19 8.00
N ILE A 126 -11.77 8.95 8.14
CA ILE A 126 -11.23 8.17 7.01
C ILE A 126 -12.38 7.87 6.06
N ARG A 127 -12.25 8.28 4.80
CA ARG A 127 -13.27 8.08 3.76
C ARG A 127 -12.70 7.27 2.60
N LEU A 128 -13.53 6.36 2.07
CA LEU A 128 -13.29 5.66 0.81
C LEU A 128 -14.02 6.42 -0.31
N PHE A 129 -13.29 6.74 -1.37
CA PHE A 129 -13.79 7.37 -2.60
C PHE A 129 -13.64 6.43 -3.79
#